data_AF-A0A532TA14-F1
#
_entry.id   AF-A0A532TA14-F1
#
_cell.length_a   1.000
_cell.length_b   1.000
_cell.length_c   1.000
_cell.angle_alpha   90.00
_cell.angle_beta   90.00
_cell.angle_gamma   90.00
#
_symmetry.space_group_name_H-M   'P 1'
#
loop_
_entity.id
_entity.type
_entity.pdbx_description
1 polymer ?
#
loop_
_entity_poly.entity_id
_entity_poly.type
_entity_poly.pdbx_seq_one_letter_code
_entity_poly.pdbx_strand_id
1 'polypeptide(L)'
;MEYLKQSLALNRELGQDRSAAFNLINITINLIDNNDLERAKQYLNDLEQMEICSKDNFINLWYRFCKAYLLKTSLRAPNRGEAEVILKQILDEEFDDYELNVWTLLKLCELLLIEVRTLNDLGILEEVETLIAQLLDLAEKSQSYHLLTEINFLKGKIALLTLDMKEARKSLTQAQRIAERWGFNQLATKISLEHDKLRNQLSMWDDLREEEISLSDRIKLAGMDEHMEHLLRNRATLTTQVKEEQITVHKERKICLVCKGDILGFMYACSCDALYCEKCARALSEIENVCLVCNTPIDITKPIKPYKEEEVGKKDIVKEPHKNPKNNDIPLKK
;
A
#
# COMPACT_ATOMS: atom_id res chain seq x y z
N MET A 1 -8.80 -21.64 -6.95
CA MET A 1 -10.17 -21.96 -7.43
C MET A 1 -10.80 -23.15 -6.71
N GLU A 2 -10.18 -24.33 -6.68
CA GLU A 2 -10.81 -25.52 -6.04
C GLU A 2 -11.14 -25.31 -4.56
N TYR A 3 -10.21 -24.72 -3.79
CA TYR A 3 -10.45 -24.39 -2.38
C TYR A 3 -11.63 -23.42 -2.16
N LEU A 4 -11.85 -22.45 -3.06
CA LEU A 4 -12.99 -21.53 -2.96
C LEU A 4 -14.32 -22.27 -3.16
N LYS A 5 -14.35 -23.26 -4.06
CA LYS A 5 -15.55 -24.08 -4.30
C LYS A 5 -15.85 -25.00 -3.12
N GLN A 6 -14.83 -25.63 -2.54
CA GLN A 6 -14.98 -26.44 -1.34
C GLN A 6 -15.47 -25.60 -0.15
N SER A 7 -14.90 -24.40 0.03
CA SER A 7 -15.35 -23.44 1.05
C SER A 7 -16.78 -22.98 0.80
N LEU A 8 -17.17 -22.72 -0.45
CA LEU A 8 -18.55 -22.38 -0.81
C LEU A 8 -19.54 -23.50 -0.43
N ALA A 9 -19.22 -24.75 -0.75
CA ALA A 9 -20.06 -25.89 -0.38
C ALA A 9 -20.24 -25.98 1.14
N LEU A 10 -19.14 -25.90 1.90
CA LEU A 10 -19.16 -25.94 3.36
C LEU A 10 -19.98 -24.79 3.96
N ASN A 11 -19.80 -23.55 3.48
CA ASN A 11 -20.52 -22.39 3.98
C ASN A 11 -22.03 -22.48 3.70
N ARG A 12 -22.44 -23.07 2.56
CA ARG A 12 -23.85 -23.34 2.26
C ARG A 12 -24.43 -24.39 3.21
N GLU A 13 -23.71 -25.48 3.48
CA GLU A 13 -24.14 -26.51 4.44
C GLU A 13 -24.29 -25.95 5.86
N LEU A 14 -23.43 -25.02 6.25
CA LEU A 14 -23.46 -24.36 7.56
C LEU A 14 -24.44 -23.18 7.66
N GLY A 15 -25.13 -22.81 6.56
CA GLY A 15 -26.01 -21.63 6.53
C GLY A 15 -25.27 -20.30 6.73
N GLN A 16 -24.00 -20.22 6.36
CA GLN A 16 -23.18 -19.01 6.46
C GLN A 16 -23.27 -18.16 5.18
N ASP A 17 -24.41 -17.51 4.98
CA ASP A 17 -24.74 -16.78 3.75
C ASP A 17 -23.68 -15.74 3.39
N ARG A 18 -23.20 -14.94 4.35
CA ARG A 18 -22.18 -13.92 4.07
C ARG A 18 -20.86 -14.53 3.59
N SER A 19 -20.43 -15.62 4.21
CA SER A 19 -19.20 -16.34 3.81
C SER A 19 -19.38 -17.04 2.46
N ALA A 20 -20.56 -17.58 2.17
CA ALA A 20 -20.90 -18.17 0.88
C ALA A 20 -20.92 -17.09 -0.23
N ALA A 21 -21.53 -15.94 0.02
CA ALA A 21 -21.51 -14.80 -0.90
C ALA A 21 -20.07 -14.34 -1.18
N PHE A 22 -19.23 -14.20 -0.15
CA PHE A 22 -17.81 -13.85 -0.32
C PHE A 22 -17.07 -14.85 -1.23
N ASN A 23 -17.33 -16.15 -1.09
CA ASN A 23 -16.76 -17.15 -1.99
C ASN A 23 -17.27 -17.01 -3.43
N LEU A 24 -18.56 -16.76 -3.63
CA LEU A 24 -19.14 -16.51 -4.96
C LEU A 24 -18.54 -15.28 -5.63
N ILE A 25 -18.38 -14.19 -4.89
CA ILE A 25 -17.76 -12.94 -5.33
C ILE A 25 -16.35 -13.22 -5.84
N ASN A 26 -15.52 -13.86 -5.02
CA ASN A 26 -14.14 -14.20 -5.38
C ASN A 26 -14.07 -15.15 -6.58
N ILE A 27 -14.94 -16.16 -6.65
CA ILE A 27 -15.00 -17.07 -7.80
C ILE A 27 -15.37 -16.29 -9.08
N THR A 28 -16.38 -15.42 -9.00
CA THR A 28 -16.88 -14.63 -10.14
C THR A 28 -15.78 -13.70 -10.67
N ILE A 29 -15.14 -12.92 -9.80
CA ILE A 29 -14.02 -12.04 -10.15
C ILE A 29 -12.88 -12.82 -10.81
N ASN A 30 -12.45 -13.94 -10.20
CA ASN A 30 -11.38 -14.75 -10.77
C ASN A 30 -11.74 -15.31 -12.15
N LEU A 31 -13.00 -15.68 -12.39
CA LEU A 31 -13.44 -16.16 -13.70
C LEU A 31 -13.48 -15.03 -14.74
N ILE A 32 -13.90 -13.81 -14.34
CA ILE A 32 -13.84 -12.62 -15.19
C ILE A 32 -12.38 -12.32 -15.59
N ASP A 33 -11.46 -12.34 -14.62
CA ASP A 33 -10.03 -12.09 -14.84
C ASP A 33 -9.38 -13.12 -15.78
N ASN A 34 -9.85 -14.37 -15.72
CA ASN A 34 -9.42 -15.46 -16.60
C ASN A 34 -10.21 -15.54 -17.92
N ASN A 35 -11.08 -14.57 -18.20
CA ASN A 35 -11.92 -14.50 -19.39
C ASN A 35 -12.89 -15.71 -19.57
N ASP A 36 -13.23 -16.41 -18.48
CA ASP A 36 -14.23 -17.49 -18.46
C ASP A 36 -15.62 -16.91 -18.13
N LEU A 37 -16.11 -16.08 -19.06
CA LEU A 37 -17.29 -15.23 -18.86
C LEU A 37 -18.60 -16.03 -18.68
N GLU A 38 -18.69 -17.22 -19.29
CA GLU A 38 -19.88 -18.05 -19.19
C GLU A 38 -20.04 -18.64 -17.79
N ARG A 39 -18.95 -19.12 -17.17
CA ARG A 39 -19.00 -19.57 -15.78
C ARG A 39 -19.13 -18.40 -14.81
N ALA A 40 -18.51 -17.26 -15.11
CA ALA A 40 -18.68 -16.06 -14.29
C ALA A 40 -20.16 -15.67 -14.18
N LYS A 41 -20.91 -15.69 -15.29
CA LYS A 41 -22.36 -15.46 -15.31
C LYS A 41 -23.13 -16.44 -14.43
N GLN A 42 -22.77 -17.73 -14.45
CA GLN A 42 -23.42 -18.74 -13.61
C GLN A 42 -23.26 -18.42 -12.11
N TYR A 43 -22.05 -18.10 -11.67
CA TYR A 43 -21.81 -17.73 -10.27
C TYR A 43 -22.38 -16.36 -9.89
N LEU A 44 -22.46 -15.43 -10.85
CA LEU A 44 -23.15 -14.15 -10.65
C LEU A 44 -24.66 -14.35 -10.46
N ASN A 45 -25.29 -15.27 -11.21
CA ASN A 45 -26.70 -15.61 -11.02
C ASN A 45 -26.95 -16.23 -9.64
N ASP A 46 -26.06 -17.10 -9.17
CA ASP A 46 -26.12 -17.63 -7.79
C ASP A 46 -26.06 -16.50 -6.75
N LEU A 47 -25.17 -15.52 -6.97
CA LEU A 47 -25.02 -14.36 -6.09
C LEU A 47 -26.24 -13.43 -6.15
N GLU A 48 -26.87 -13.29 -7.31
CA GLU A 48 -28.13 -12.57 -7.49
C GLU A 48 -29.27 -13.21 -6.68
N GLN A 49 -29.39 -14.54 -6.70
CA GLN A 49 -30.39 -15.23 -5.88
C GLN A 49 -30.15 -14.98 -4.38
N MET A 50 -28.89 -14.94 -3.94
CA MET A 50 -28.56 -14.59 -2.56
C MET A 50 -28.90 -13.14 -2.22
N GLU A 51 -28.70 -12.21 -3.15
CA GLU A 51 -29.08 -10.81 -2.99
C GLU A 51 -30.59 -10.66 -2.82
N ILE A 52 -31.40 -11.32 -3.67
CA ILE A 52 -32.87 -11.28 -3.60
C ILE A 52 -33.39 -11.84 -2.27
N CYS A 53 -32.76 -12.90 -1.77
CA CYS A 53 -33.18 -13.54 -0.52
C CYS A 53 -32.65 -12.85 0.75
N SER A 54 -31.63 -12.00 0.62
CA SER A 54 -30.96 -11.35 1.74
C SER A 54 -31.37 -9.90 1.90
N LYS A 55 -31.23 -9.37 3.12
CA LYS A 55 -31.28 -7.92 3.39
C LYS A 55 -29.90 -7.35 3.70
N ASP A 56 -28.85 -8.13 3.47
CA ASP A 56 -27.48 -7.75 3.77
C ASP A 56 -26.94 -6.80 2.69
N ASN A 57 -26.66 -5.56 3.09
CA ASN A 57 -26.10 -4.53 2.22
C ASN A 57 -24.77 -4.95 1.59
N PHE A 58 -23.94 -5.72 2.29
CA PHE A 58 -22.68 -6.23 1.77
C PHE A 58 -22.91 -7.11 0.54
N ILE A 59 -23.90 -8.01 0.58
CA ILE A 59 -24.19 -8.91 -0.53
C ILE A 59 -24.71 -8.11 -1.74
N ASN A 60 -25.59 -7.14 -1.50
CA ASN A 60 -26.12 -6.28 -2.55
C ASN A 60 -25.03 -5.45 -3.26
N LEU A 61 -24.16 -4.79 -2.49
CA LEU A 61 -23.09 -3.96 -3.03
C LEU A 61 -22.11 -4.79 -3.87
N TRP A 62 -21.68 -5.94 -3.34
CA TRP A 62 -20.74 -6.80 -4.07
C TRP A 62 -21.36 -7.52 -5.27
N TYR A 63 -22.66 -7.85 -5.24
CA TYR A 63 -23.39 -8.33 -6.42
C TYR A 63 -23.36 -7.26 -7.53
N ARG A 64 -23.74 -6.03 -7.21
CA ARG A 64 -23.72 -4.91 -8.17
C ARG A 64 -22.33 -4.66 -8.72
N PHE A 65 -21.30 -4.71 -7.87
CA PHE A 65 -19.92 -4.61 -8.30
C PHE A 65 -19.55 -5.72 -9.29
N CYS A 66 -19.84 -6.99 -8.98
CA CYS A 66 -19.54 -8.11 -9.87
C CYS A 66 -20.30 -8.01 -11.20
N LYS A 67 -21.55 -7.54 -11.17
CA LYS A 67 -22.36 -7.26 -12.37
C LYS A 67 -21.71 -6.19 -13.24
N ALA A 68 -21.33 -5.06 -12.66
CA ALA A 68 -20.62 -4.00 -13.37
C ALA A 68 -19.28 -4.50 -13.94
N TYR A 69 -18.55 -5.31 -13.16
CA TYR A 69 -17.28 -5.87 -13.61
C TYR A 69 -17.45 -6.81 -14.81
N LEU A 70 -18.50 -7.63 -14.82
CA LEU A 70 -18.83 -8.47 -15.97
C LEU A 70 -19.27 -7.63 -17.18
N LEU A 71 -20.10 -6.60 -16.98
CA LEU A 71 -20.55 -5.71 -18.06
C LEU A 71 -19.39 -4.97 -18.74
N LYS A 72 -18.39 -4.54 -17.96
CA LYS A 72 -17.16 -3.88 -18.43
C LYS A 72 -16.38 -4.70 -19.46
N THR A 73 -16.41 -6.04 -19.38
CA THR A 73 -15.66 -6.89 -20.33
C THR A 73 -16.28 -6.87 -21.73
N SER A 74 -17.51 -6.38 -21.87
CA SER A 74 -18.17 -6.22 -23.16
C SER A 74 -17.45 -5.21 -24.05
N LEU A 75 -17.37 -5.53 -25.34
CA LEU A 75 -16.91 -4.59 -26.36
C LEU A 75 -17.95 -3.52 -26.70
N ARG A 76 -19.20 -3.69 -26.28
CA ARG A 76 -20.31 -2.79 -26.63
C ARG A 76 -20.34 -1.59 -25.67
N ALA A 77 -20.27 -0.38 -26.22
CA ALA A 77 -20.34 0.86 -25.45
C ALA A 77 -21.54 0.95 -24.48
N PRO A 78 -22.78 0.53 -24.84
CA PRO A 78 -23.90 0.56 -23.91
C PRO A 78 -23.68 -0.23 -22.62
N ASN A 79 -23.03 -1.40 -22.70
CA ASN A 79 -22.76 -2.21 -21.50
C ASN A 79 -21.70 -1.55 -20.60
N ARG A 80 -20.73 -0.85 -21.20
CA ARG A 80 -19.71 -0.10 -20.43
C ARG A 80 -20.33 1.10 -19.72
N GLY A 81 -21.21 1.83 -20.40
CA GLY A 81 -21.99 2.91 -19.78
C GLY A 81 -22.87 2.40 -18.64
N GLU A 82 -23.52 1.24 -18.80
CA GLU A 82 -24.27 0.60 -17.70
C GLU A 82 -23.34 0.23 -16.52
N ALA A 83 -22.16 -0.34 -16.80
CA ALA A 83 -21.18 -0.65 -15.77
C ALA A 83 -20.73 0.60 -14.99
N GLU A 84 -20.46 1.69 -15.70
CA GLU A 84 -20.07 2.97 -15.10
C GLU A 84 -21.16 3.53 -14.18
N VAL A 85 -22.42 3.53 -14.64
CA VAL A 85 -23.57 3.98 -13.83
C VAL A 85 -23.68 3.17 -12.54
N ILE A 86 -23.54 1.84 -12.61
CA ILE A 86 -23.60 0.97 -11.42
C ILE A 86 -22.44 1.29 -10.46
N LEU A 87 -21.22 1.49 -10.97
CA LEU A 87 -20.06 1.80 -10.12
C LEU A 87 -20.16 3.19 -9.48
N LYS A 88 -20.67 4.20 -10.20
CA LYS A 88 -20.94 5.53 -9.64
C LYS A 88 -22.00 5.45 -8.52
N GLN A 89 -23.08 4.71 -8.74
CA GLN A 89 -24.10 4.45 -7.71
C GLN A 89 -23.53 3.78 -6.46
N ILE A 90 -22.60 2.83 -6.61
CA ILE A 90 -21.93 2.20 -5.46
C ILE A 90 -21.18 3.26 -4.65
N LEU A 91 -20.42 4.16 -5.29
CA LEU A 91 -19.67 5.20 -4.59
C LEU A 91 -20.54 6.28 -3.93
N ASP A 92 -21.73 6.54 -4.48
CA ASP A 92 -22.70 7.48 -3.91
C ASP A 92 -23.37 6.92 -2.63
N GLU A 93 -23.28 5.61 -2.40
CA GLU A 93 -23.80 4.98 -1.19
C GLU A 93 -22.77 5.00 -0.06
N GLU A 94 -23.19 5.40 1.14
CA GLU A 94 -22.31 5.37 2.31
C GLU A 94 -22.11 3.92 2.78
N PHE A 95 -20.91 3.36 2.57
CA PHE A 95 -20.55 2.04 3.09
C PHE A 95 -19.07 1.97 3.52
N ASP A 96 -18.83 1.24 4.62
CA ASP A 96 -17.50 1.08 5.24
C ASP A 96 -16.82 -0.22 4.78
N ASP A 97 -16.66 -0.38 3.47
CA ASP A 97 -15.85 -1.45 2.88
C ASP A 97 -14.72 -0.81 2.07
N TYR A 98 -13.56 -0.69 2.73
CA TYR A 98 -12.35 -0.12 2.13
C TYR A 98 -11.97 -0.84 0.83
N GLU A 99 -12.08 -2.17 0.79
CA GLU A 99 -11.65 -2.93 -0.38
C GLU A 99 -12.57 -2.64 -1.57
N LEU A 100 -13.88 -2.73 -1.37
CA LEU A 100 -14.86 -2.46 -2.41
C LEU A 100 -14.77 -1.02 -2.94
N ASN A 101 -14.60 -0.02 -2.05
CA ASN A 101 -14.43 1.37 -2.46
C ASN A 101 -13.25 1.53 -3.43
N VAL A 102 -12.12 0.94 -3.06
CA VAL A 102 -10.92 1.09 -3.85
C VAL A 102 -11.02 0.31 -5.18
N TRP A 103 -11.64 -0.87 -5.19
CA TRP A 103 -11.91 -1.62 -6.43
C TRP A 103 -12.83 -0.85 -7.36
N THR A 104 -13.90 -0.26 -6.82
CA THR A 104 -14.89 0.51 -7.57
C THR A 104 -14.25 1.71 -8.26
N LEU A 105 -13.44 2.49 -7.52
CA LEU A 105 -12.69 3.62 -8.05
C LEU A 105 -11.70 3.20 -9.16
N LEU A 106 -10.93 2.13 -8.95
CA LEU A 106 -9.99 1.67 -9.99
C LEU A 106 -10.69 1.18 -11.26
N LYS A 107 -11.84 0.51 -11.12
CA LYS A 107 -12.63 0.04 -12.27
C LYS A 107 -13.27 1.21 -13.03
N LEU A 108 -13.69 2.27 -12.33
CA LEU A 108 -14.12 3.51 -12.98
C LEU A 108 -12.99 4.20 -13.71
N CYS A 109 -11.79 4.34 -13.10
CA CYS A 109 -10.62 4.87 -13.79
C CYS A 109 -10.32 4.10 -15.09
N GLU A 110 -10.37 2.77 -15.05
CA GLU A 110 -10.16 1.93 -16.22
C GLU A 110 -11.21 2.19 -17.33
N LEU A 111 -12.49 2.27 -16.97
CA LEU A 111 -13.58 2.58 -17.91
C LEU A 111 -13.38 3.96 -18.55
N LEU A 112 -13.16 4.99 -17.75
CA LEU A 112 -12.96 6.36 -18.24
C LEU A 112 -11.71 6.47 -19.13
N LEU A 113 -10.63 5.75 -18.82
CA LEU A 113 -9.44 5.71 -19.69
C LEU A 113 -9.70 5.05 -21.05
N ILE A 114 -10.63 4.08 -21.11
CA ILE A 114 -11.11 3.52 -22.39
C ILE A 114 -11.90 4.58 -23.17
N GLU A 115 -12.69 5.41 -22.50
CA GLU A 115 -13.43 6.51 -23.12
C GLU A 115 -12.51 7.62 -23.63
N VAL A 116 -11.53 8.06 -22.83
CA VAL A 116 -10.47 9.00 -23.24
C VAL A 116 -9.81 8.53 -24.53
N ARG A 117 -9.48 7.23 -24.63
CA ARG A 117 -8.89 6.64 -25.84
C ARG A 117 -9.82 6.69 -27.04
N THR A 118 -11.12 6.46 -26.82
CA THR A 118 -12.10 6.29 -27.90
C THR A 118 -12.61 7.63 -28.42
N LEU A 119 -12.85 8.57 -27.50
CA LEU A 119 -13.45 9.87 -27.77
C LEU A 119 -12.42 10.98 -27.96
N ASN A 120 -11.16 10.75 -27.55
CA ASN A 120 -10.08 11.72 -27.60
C ASN A 120 -10.43 13.02 -26.85
N ASP A 121 -11.18 12.90 -25.75
CA ASP A 121 -11.67 14.03 -24.94
C ASP A 121 -10.83 14.16 -23.66
N LEU A 122 -10.19 15.32 -23.49
CA LEU A 122 -9.43 15.66 -22.30
C LEU A 122 -10.32 15.94 -21.09
N GLY A 123 -11.58 16.34 -21.27
CA GLY A 123 -12.50 16.60 -20.15
C GLY A 123 -12.73 15.36 -19.29
N ILE A 124 -12.72 14.17 -19.90
CA ILE A 124 -12.85 12.89 -19.19
C ILE A 124 -11.64 12.64 -18.26
N LEU A 125 -10.45 13.19 -18.56
CA LEU A 125 -9.30 13.08 -17.66
C LEU A 125 -9.51 13.85 -16.35
N GLU A 126 -10.29 14.93 -16.34
CA GLU A 126 -10.63 15.65 -15.10
C GLU A 126 -11.45 14.77 -14.15
N GLU A 127 -12.35 13.93 -14.69
CA GLU A 127 -13.07 12.91 -13.93
C GLU A 127 -12.09 11.86 -13.37
N VAL A 128 -11.15 11.37 -14.18
CA VAL A 128 -10.12 10.41 -13.75
C VAL A 128 -9.24 10.99 -12.63
N GLU A 129 -8.84 12.25 -12.73
CA GLU A 129 -8.07 12.94 -11.68
C GLU A 129 -8.86 13.06 -10.38
N THR A 130 -10.16 13.30 -10.46
CA THR A 130 -11.05 13.31 -9.29
C THR A 130 -11.10 11.95 -8.60
N LEU A 131 -11.21 10.85 -9.36
CA LEU A 131 -11.17 9.49 -8.82
C LEU A 131 -9.80 9.16 -8.21
N ILE A 132 -8.70 9.62 -8.83
CA ILE A 132 -7.33 9.48 -8.29
C ILE A 132 -7.19 10.21 -6.95
N ALA A 133 -7.77 11.41 -6.82
CA ALA A 133 -7.76 12.14 -5.55
C ALA A 133 -8.49 11.36 -4.43
N GLN A 134 -9.65 10.76 -4.74
CA GLN A 134 -10.37 9.89 -3.80
C GLN A 134 -9.55 8.64 -3.42
N LEU A 135 -8.88 8.02 -4.40
CA LEU A 135 -7.98 6.88 -4.16
C LEU A 135 -6.80 7.24 -3.25
N LEU A 136 -6.21 8.43 -3.42
CA LEU A 136 -5.14 8.93 -2.55
C LEU A 136 -5.64 9.12 -1.12
N ASP A 137 -6.78 9.78 -0.93
CA ASP A 137 -7.39 10.00 0.39
C ASP A 137 -7.68 8.66 1.11
N LEU A 138 -8.25 7.68 0.40
CA LEU A 138 -8.45 6.32 0.94
C LEU A 138 -7.12 5.64 1.30
N ALA A 139 -6.10 5.73 0.44
CA ALA A 139 -4.79 5.15 0.70
C ALA A 139 -4.12 5.77 1.94
N GLU A 140 -4.24 7.08 2.13
CA GLU A 140 -3.69 7.79 3.28
C GLU A 140 -4.43 7.44 4.57
N LYS A 141 -5.77 7.47 4.57
CA LYS A 141 -6.61 7.12 5.73
C LYS A 141 -6.40 5.69 6.20
N SER A 142 -6.24 4.76 5.26
CA SER A 142 -5.96 3.34 5.54
C SER A 142 -4.49 3.04 5.82
N GLN A 143 -3.60 4.03 5.70
CA GLN A 143 -2.15 3.85 5.76
C GLN A 143 -1.63 2.79 4.78
N SER A 144 -2.31 2.60 3.65
CA SER A 144 -1.91 1.68 2.59
C SER A 144 -0.82 2.30 1.73
N TYR A 145 0.42 2.26 2.20
CA TYR A 145 1.56 2.88 1.52
C TYR A 145 1.87 2.26 0.16
N HIS A 146 1.58 0.96 -0.02
CA HIS A 146 1.69 0.33 -1.33
C HIS A 146 0.68 0.93 -2.31
N LEU A 147 -0.59 1.07 -1.89
CA LEU A 147 -1.59 1.73 -2.73
C LEU A 147 -1.18 3.17 -3.01
N LEU A 148 -0.79 3.92 -1.99
CA LEU A 148 -0.36 5.31 -2.13
C LEU A 148 0.78 5.45 -3.16
N THR A 149 1.72 4.50 -3.17
CA THR A 149 2.81 4.43 -4.15
C THR A 149 2.27 4.24 -5.57
N GLU A 150 1.42 3.24 -5.78
CA GLU A 150 0.87 2.92 -7.11
C GLU A 150 -0.04 4.05 -7.63
N ILE A 151 -0.82 4.71 -6.78
CA ILE A 151 -1.68 5.83 -7.22
C ILE A 151 -0.83 7.05 -7.59
N ASN A 152 0.27 7.33 -6.88
CA ASN A 152 1.21 8.38 -7.31
C ASN A 152 1.91 8.01 -8.63
N PHE A 153 2.17 6.72 -8.87
CA PHE A 153 2.70 6.26 -10.15
C PHE A 153 1.67 6.44 -11.28
N LEU A 154 0.41 6.06 -11.07
CA LEU A 154 -0.70 6.30 -12.00
C LEU A 154 -0.88 7.79 -12.29
N LYS A 155 -0.86 8.64 -11.26
CA LYS A 155 -0.93 10.11 -11.41
C LYS A 155 0.20 10.64 -12.29
N GLY A 156 1.41 10.12 -12.13
CA GLY A 156 2.54 10.45 -12.99
C GLY A 156 2.28 10.10 -14.46
N LYS A 157 1.67 8.94 -14.73
CA LYS A 157 1.29 8.55 -16.10
C LYS A 157 0.14 9.39 -16.67
N ILE A 158 -0.83 9.80 -15.86
CA ILE A 158 -1.92 10.70 -16.30
C ILE A 158 -1.36 12.06 -16.73
N ALA A 159 -0.42 12.61 -15.95
CA ALA A 159 0.25 13.87 -16.30
C ALA A 159 1.04 13.80 -17.64
N LEU A 160 1.47 12.60 -18.07
CA LEU A 160 2.06 12.43 -19.40
C LEU A 160 1.00 12.57 -20.51
N LEU A 161 -0.24 12.19 -20.28
CA LEU A 161 -1.32 12.32 -21.27
C LEU A 161 -1.66 13.79 -21.55
N THR A 162 -1.58 14.62 -20.52
CA THR A 162 -1.76 16.08 -20.58
C THR A 162 -0.47 16.84 -20.94
N LEU A 163 0.63 16.11 -21.21
CA LEU A 163 1.95 16.66 -21.53
C LEU A 163 2.54 17.59 -20.43
N ASP A 164 2.10 17.42 -19.17
CA ASP A 164 2.69 18.06 -18.00
C ASP A 164 3.87 17.24 -17.46
N MET A 165 5.00 17.41 -18.13
CA MET A 165 6.25 16.73 -17.79
C MET A 165 6.76 17.06 -16.37
N LYS A 166 6.38 18.23 -15.83
CA LYS A 166 6.79 18.65 -14.51
C LYS A 166 6.02 17.89 -13.44
N GLU A 167 4.69 17.80 -13.56
CA GLU A 167 3.87 17.05 -12.61
C GLU A 167 4.09 15.53 -12.75
N ALA A 168 4.34 15.03 -13.97
CA ALA A 168 4.71 13.64 -14.19
C ALA A 168 5.97 13.25 -13.39
N ARG A 169 7.06 14.00 -13.55
CA ARG A 169 8.32 13.78 -12.80
C ARG A 169 8.14 13.89 -11.30
N LYS A 170 7.38 14.87 -10.84
CA LYS A 170 7.11 15.08 -9.41
C LYS A 170 6.35 13.89 -8.81
N SER A 171 5.29 13.44 -9.47
CA SER A 171 4.47 12.30 -9.02
C SER A 171 5.27 10.99 -9.02
N LEU A 172 6.05 10.73 -10.07
CA LEU A 172 6.96 9.57 -10.13
C LEU A 172 8.03 9.62 -9.03
N THR A 173 8.58 10.80 -8.73
CA THR A 173 9.56 10.96 -7.64
C THR A 173 8.92 10.67 -6.28
N GLN A 174 7.68 11.14 -6.07
CA GLN A 174 6.93 10.85 -4.86
C GLN A 174 6.66 9.36 -4.71
N ALA A 175 6.18 8.70 -5.77
CA ALA A 175 5.98 7.25 -5.78
C ALA A 175 7.27 6.50 -5.42
N GLN A 176 8.39 6.81 -6.09
CA GLN A 176 9.68 6.18 -5.81
C GLN A 176 10.11 6.34 -4.35
N ARG A 177 10.02 7.55 -3.79
CA ARG A 177 10.38 7.82 -2.39
C ARG A 177 9.55 7.01 -1.40
N ILE A 178 8.25 6.87 -1.64
CA ILE A 178 7.37 6.05 -0.78
C ILE A 178 7.77 4.58 -0.92
N ALA A 179 8.00 4.10 -2.14
CA ALA A 179 8.42 2.73 -2.41
C ALA A 179 9.73 2.36 -1.69
N GLU A 180 10.75 3.20 -1.81
CA GLU A 180 12.05 3.02 -1.16
C GLU A 180 11.94 3.07 0.37
N ARG A 181 11.19 4.04 0.90
CA ARG A 181 10.99 4.20 2.34
C ARG A 181 10.35 2.98 3.00
N TRP A 182 9.42 2.32 2.31
CA TRP A 182 8.68 1.17 2.83
C TRP A 182 9.21 -0.18 2.31
N GLY A 183 10.36 -0.18 1.62
CA GLY A 183 11.02 -1.41 1.18
C GLY A 183 10.29 -2.15 0.03
N PHE A 184 9.44 -1.47 -0.74
CA PHE A 184 8.78 -2.02 -1.92
C PHE A 184 9.75 -2.10 -3.11
N ASN A 185 10.85 -2.85 -2.95
CA ASN A 185 11.99 -2.84 -3.87
C ASN A 185 11.63 -3.12 -5.34
N GLN A 186 10.70 -4.05 -5.59
CA GLN A 186 10.24 -4.35 -6.95
C GLN A 186 9.51 -3.16 -7.58
N LEU A 187 8.63 -2.51 -6.81
CA LEU A 187 7.89 -1.33 -7.25
C LEU A 187 8.83 -0.12 -7.41
N ALA A 188 9.75 0.09 -6.48
CA ALA A 188 10.78 1.13 -6.58
C ALA A 188 11.64 0.97 -7.85
N THR A 189 12.07 -0.26 -8.14
CA THR A 189 12.83 -0.58 -9.37
C THR A 189 12.01 -0.27 -10.61
N LYS A 190 10.74 -0.69 -10.64
CA LYS A 190 9.82 -0.42 -11.76
C LYS A 190 9.65 1.08 -11.98
N ILE A 191 9.43 1.87 -10.92
CA ILE A 191 9.28 3.32 -11.00
C ILE A 191 10.59 3.99 -11.47
N SER A 192 11.75 3.52 -11.01
CA SER A 192 13.06 4.02 -11.46
C SER A 192 13.27 3.80 -12.96
N LEU A 193 12.91 2.62 -13.48
CA LEU A 193 12.99 2.34 -14.92
C LEU A 193 12.10 3.29 -15.75
N GLU A 194 10.94 3.66 -15.21
CA GLU A 194 10.03 4.61 -15.87
C GLU A 194 10.53 6.05 -15.81
N HIS A 195 11.22 6.45 -14.73
CA HIS A 195 11.97 7.72 -14.70
C HIS A 195 13.05 7.77 -15.78
N ASP A 196 13.85 6.71 -15.91
CA ASP A 196 14.91 6.64 -16.92
C ASP A 196 14.32 6.66 -18.33
N LYS A 197 13.24 5.90 -18.57
CA LYS A 197 12.49 5.94 -19.83
C LYS A 197 12.01 7.35 -20.15
N LEU A 198 11.34 8.01 -19.20
CA LEU A 198 10.82 9.38 -19.36
C LEU A 198 11.94 10.39 -19.64
N ARG A 199 13.06 10.28 -18.93
CA ARG A 199 14.23 11.13 -19.12
C ARG A 199 14.82 10.95 -20.52
N ASN A 200 14.94 9.72 -21.00
CA ASN A 200 15.47 9.43 -22.33
C ASN A 200 14.51 9.81 -23.46
N GLN A 201 13.22 9.92 -23.16
CA GLN A 201 12.17 10.30 -24.10
C GLN A 201 11.80 11.79 -24.06
N LEU A 202 12.52 12.63 -23.30
CA LEU A 202 12.12 14.01 -23.05
C LEU A 202 11.90 14.82 -24.33
N SER A 203 12.85 14.80 -25.26
CA SER A 203 12.75 15.55 -26.52
C SER A 203 11.56 15.08 -27.36
N MET A 204 11.34 13.76 -27.42
CA MET A 204 10.21 13.19 -28.13
C MET A 204 8.88 13.68 -27.53
N TRP A 205 8.74 13.72 -26.19
CA TRP A 205 7.54 14.28 -25.53
C TRP A 205 7.35 15.79 -25.78
N ASP A 206 8.44 16.55 -25.90
CA ASP A 206 8.39 17.96 -26.29
C ASP A 206 7.91 18.10 -27.74
N ASP A 207 8.38 17.25 -28.66
CA ASP A 207 7.92 17.23 -30.06
C ASP A 207 6.43 16.86 -30.18
N LEU A 208 5.92 15.93 -29.35
CA LEU A 208 4.49 15.55 -29.35
C LEU A 208 3.55 16.72 -28.99
N ARG A 209 4.06 17.74 -28.31
CA ARG A 209 3.29 18.96 -27.99
C ARG A 209 2.96 19.74 -29.26
N GLU A 210 3.84 19.70 -30.25
CA GLU A 210 3.68 20.40 -31.52
C GLU A 210 2.89 19.57 -32.55
N GLU A 211 2.95 18.23 -32.47
CA GLU A 211 2.41 17.32 -33.49
C GLU A 211 0.91 16.92 -33.32
N GLU A 212 0.16 17.53 -32.42
CA GLU A 212 -1.27 17.22 -32.14
C GLU A 212 -1.60 15.70 -32.06
N ILE A 213 -0.75 14.94 -31.36
CA ILE A 213 -0.90 13.48 -31.31
C ILE A 213 -2.14 13.07 -30.49
N SER A 214 -2.84 12.05 -30.98
CA SER A 214 -4.05 11.49 -30.34
C SER A 214 -3.78 10.99 -28.90
N LEU A 215 -4.77 11.09 -28.02
CA LEU A 215 -4.71 10.56 -26.66
C LEU A 215 -4.52 9.05 -26.65
N SER A 216 -5.04 8.34 -27.64
CA SER A 216 -4.82 6.90 -27.81
C SER A 216 -3.34 6.55 -27.94
N ASP A 217 -2.59 7.31 -28.73
CA ASP A 217 -1.16 7.08 -28.91
C ASP A 217 -0.35 7.52 -27.67
N ARG A 218 -0.75 8.61 -27.02
CA ARG A 218 -0.16 9.02 -25.73
C ARG A 218 -0.35 7.96 -24.65
N ILE A 219 -1.55 7.36 -24.57
CA ILE A 219 -1.88 6.28 -23.63
C ILE A 219 -0.98 5.06 -23.84
N LYS A 220 -0.78 4.63 -25.09
CA LYS A 220 0.14 3.53 -25.44
C LYS A 220 1.57 3.87 -25.09
N LEU A 221 2.04 5.07 -25.44
CA LEU A 221 3.41 5.50 -25.20
C LEU A 221 3.74 5.58 -23.70
N ALA A 222 2.81 6.11 -22.92
CA ALA A 222 2.89 6.18 -21.46
C ALA A 222 2.85 4.80 -20.79
N GLY A 223 2.52 3.72 -21.51
CA GLY A 223 2.35 2.37 -20.96
C GLY A 223 1.29 2.35 -19.87
N MET A 224 0.14 2.99 -20.13
CA MET A 224 -0.94 3.14 -19.16
C MET A 224 -1.73 1.83 -18.99
N ASP A 225 -1.97 1.11 -20.09
CA ASP A 225 -2.73 -0.15 -20.08
C ASP A 225 -2.04 -1.20 -19.20
N GLU A 226 -0.73 -1.37 -19.38
CA GLU A 226 0.06 -2.33 -18.60
C GLU A 226 0.10 -1.96 -17.11
N HIS A 227 0.12 -0.65 -16.81
CA HIS A 227 0.09 -0.18 -15.44
C HIS A 227 -1.29 -0.40 -14.78
N MET A 228 -2.37 -0.11 -15.49
CA MET A 228 -3.74 -0.35 -15.01
C MET A 228 -4.02 -1.85 -14.84
N GLU A 229 -3.62 -2.69 -15.79
CA GLU A 229 -3.74 -4.15 -15.69
C GLU A 229 -2.99 -4.68 -14.45
N HIS A 230 -1.78 -4.18 -14.21
CA HIS A 230 -0.99 -4.52 -13.03
C HIS A 230 -1.68 -4.08 -11.73
N LEU A 231 -2.15 -2.84 -11.67
CA LEU A 231 -2.88 -2.27 -10.53
C LEU A 231 -4.12 -3.08 -10.16
N LEU A 232 -4.81 -3.60 -11.17
CA LEU A 232 -6.03 -4.39 -11.00
C LEU A 232 -5.75 -5.84 -10.62
N ARG A 233 -4.65 -6.45 -11.10
CA ARG A 233 -4.30 -7.84 -10.79
C ARG A 233 -3.55 -8.03 -9.47
N ASN A 234 -2.59 -7.16 -9.15
CA ASN A 234 -1.61 -7.41 -8.07
C ASN A 234 -2.09 -7.07 -6.66
N ARG A 235 -3.39 -6.88 -6.46
CA ARG A 235 -3.93 -6.59 -5.13
C ARG A 235 -4.11 -7.80 -4.24
N ALA A 236 -4.39 -8.97 -4.80
CA ALA A 236 -4.45 -10.20 -4.02
C ALA A 236 -3.09 -10.51 -3.33
N THR A 237 -1.99 -9.92 -3.81
CA THR A 237 -0.64 -10.06 -3.28
C THR A 237 -0.14 -8.86 -2.46
N LEU A 238 -1.02 -7.94 -2.05
CA LEU A 238 -0.68 -6.77 -1.19
C LEU A 238 -0.19 -7.14 0.23
N THR A 239 -0.10 -8.42 0.55
CA THR A 239 0.65 -8.85 1.74
C THR A 239 2.13 -8.71 1.41
N THR A 240 2.83 -7.83 2.12
CA THR A 240 4.29 -7.73 2.08
C THR A 240 4.86 -9.14 2.22
N GLN A 241 5.37 -9.71 1.13
CA GLN A 241 6.13 -10.94 1.18
C GLN A 241 7.41 -10.61 1.94
N VAL A 242 7.36 -10.74 3.27
CA VAL A 242 8.54 -10.69 4.11
C VAL A 242 9.36 -11.90 3.69
N LYS A 243 10.41 -11.69 2.89
CA LYS A 243 11.33 -12.77 2.53
C LYS A 243 11.96 -13.30 3.81
N GLU A 244 12.03 -14.62 3.98
CA GLU A 244 12.67 -15.25 5.15
C GLU A 244 14.11 -14.74 5.36
N GLU A 245 14.80 -14.39 4.27
CA GLU A 245 16.14 -13.77 4.27
C GLU A 245 16.21 -12.43 5.03
N GLN A 246 15.09 -11.70 5.11
CA GLN A 246 14.96 -10.45 5.87
C GLN A 246 14.44 -10.69 7.30
N ILE A 247 14.07 -11.93 7.63
CA ILE A 247 13.71 -12.35 8.98
C ILE A 247 14.91 -13.07 9.58
N THR A 248 15.86 -12.32 10.15
CA THR A 248 16.83 -12.91 11.06
C THR A 248 16.12 -13.36 12.35
N VAL A 249 15.65 -14.60 12.35
CA VAL A 249 15.17 -15.30 13.56
C VAL A 249 16.38 -15.61 14.43
N HIS A 250 16.83 -14.64 15.22
CA HIS A 250 17.78 -14.94 16.30
C HIS A 250 17.04 -15.73 17.38
N LYS A 251 17.46 -16.98 17.59
CA LYS A 251 16.93 -17.86 18.64
C LYS A 251 17.38 -17.46 20.05
N GLU A 252 18.28 -16.48 20.16
CA GLU A 252 18.83 -15.99 21.42
C GLU A 252 17.95 -14.86 22.00
N ARG A 253 17.87 -14.79 23.33
CA ARG A 253 17.15 -13.71 24.02
C ARG A 253 17.76 -12.37 23.62
N LYS A 254 16.98 -11.56 22.91
CA LYS A 254 17.37 -10.22 22.50
C LYS A 254 17.15 -9.26 23.65
N ILE A 255 18.24 -8.72 24.19
CA ILE A 255 18.21 -7.76 25.29
C ILE A 255 18.42 -6.36 24.72
N CYS A 256 17.55 -5.41 25.08
CA CYS A 256 17.71 -4.01 24.71
C CYS A 256 18.98 -3.42 25.34
N LEU A 257 19.84 -2.81 24.53
CA LEU A 257 21.11 -2.26 25.02
C LEU A 257 20.90 -1.17 26.08
N VAL A 258 19.81 -0.39 25.97
CA VAL A 258 19.51 0.75 26.84
C VAL A 258 18.83 0.30 28.13
N CYS A 259 17.64 -0.31 28.05
CA CYS A 259 16.88 -0.67 29.25
C CYS A 259 17.23 -2.04 29.84
N LYS A 260 18.09 -2.81 29.17
CA LYS A 260 18.47 -4.19 29.54
C LYS A 260 17.29 -5.17 29.69
N GLY A 261 16.11 -4.82 29.17
CA GLY A 261 14.93 -5.69 29.15
C GLY A 261 14.88 -6.58 27.91
N ASP A 262 14.14 -7.68 28.00
CA ASP A 262 13.83 -8.55 26.86
C ASP A 262 13.04 -7.77 25.79
N ILE A 263 13.42 -7.92 24.53
CA ILE A 263 12.73 -7.30 23.40
C ILE A 263 11.65 -8.25 22.89
N LEU A 264 10.40 -7.90 23.14
CA LEU A 264 9.22 -8.57 22.58
C LEU A 264 8.60 -7.66 21.50
N GLY A 265 8.37 -8.18 20.30
CA GLY A 265 7.76 -7.44 19.18
C GLY A 265 8.77 -6.67 18.32
N PHE A 266 8.42 -5.45 17.92
CA PHE A 266 9.25 -4.62 17.04
C PHE A 266 10.57 -4.22 17.71
N MET A 267 11.67 -4.35 16.97
CA MET A 267 13.01 -3.99 17.41
C MET A 267 13.70 -3.12 16.37
N TYR A 268 14.57 -2.22 16.83
CA TYR A 268 15.53 -1.55 15.96
C TYR A 268 16.87 -2.28 16.07
N ALA A 269 17.40 -2.75 14.94
CA ALA A 269 18.72 -3.34 14.83
C ALA A 269 19.64 -2.33 14.12
N CYS A 270 20.69 -1.92 14.80
CA CYS A 270 21.72 -1.09 14.18
C CYS A 270 22.62 -1.94 13.26
N SER A 271 23.33 -1.31 12.33
CA SER A 271 24.32 -1.94 11.46
C SER A 271 25.51 -2.58 12.21
N CYS A 272 25.70 -2.24 13.49
CA CYS A 272 26.68 -2.86 14.38
C CYS A 272 26.10 -3.96 15.28
N ASP A 273 24.92 -4.51 14.92
CA ASP A 273 24.18 -5.53 15.66
C ASP A 273 23.66 -5.09 17.05
N ALA A 274 23.80 -3.81 17.41
CA ALA A 274 23.19 -3.27 18.62
C ALA A 274 21.65 -3.30 18.51
N LEU A 275 21.00 -3.91 19.51
CA LEU A 275 19.56 -4.08 19.55
C LEU A 275 18.89 -3.13 20.55
N TYR A 276 17.81 -2.51 20.10
CA TYR A 276 17.01 -1.58 20.90
C TYR A 276 15.54 -1.99 20.81
N CYS A 277 14.83 -1.95 21.95
CA CYS A 277 13.37 -1.97 21.89
C CYS A 277 12.85 -0.67 21.26
N GLU A 278 11.65 -0.72 20.66
CA GLU A 278 11.04 0.42 19.97
C GLU A 278 11.09 1.71 20.81
N LYS A 279 10.73 1.63 22.10
CA LYS A 279 10.71 2.78 23.02
C LYS A 279 12.09 3.41 23.20
N CYS A 280 13.12 2.60 23.37
CA CYS A 280 14.50 3.09 23.55
C CYS A 280 15.07 3.65 22.25
N ALA A 281 14.80 3.02 21.10
CA ALA A 281 15.24 3.54 19.80
C ALA A 281 14.62 4.92 19.50
N ARG A 282 13.31 5.07 19.75
CA ARG A 282 12.60 6.36 19.59
C ARG A 282 13.17 7.44 20.51
N ALA A 283 13.34 7.13 21.80
CA ALA A 283 13.92 8.07 22.76
C ALA A 283 15.33 8.51 22.35
N LEU A 284 16.20 7.56 21.96
CA LEU A 284 17.54 7.88 21.46
C LEU A 284 17.49 8.73 20.17
N SER A 285 16.55 8.47 19.25
CA SER A 285 16.35 9.27 18.03
C SER A 285 16.01 10.74 18.31
N GLU A 286 15.47 11.05 19.49
CA GLU A 286 15.03 12.41 19.86
C GLU A 286 16.11 13.17 20.64
N ILE A 287 16.87 12.46 21.47
CA ILE A 287 17.93 13.02 22.31
C ILE A 287 19.20 13.28 21.49
N GLU A 288 19.84 12.21 20.99
CA GLU A 288 21.17 12.30 20.33
C GLU A 288 21.14 11.87 18.86
N ASN A 289 20.13 11.06 18.52
CA ASN A 289 19.97 10.39 17.24
C ASN A 289 21.18 9.56 16.79
N VAL A 290 21.82 8.85 17.71
CA VAL A 290 22.94 7.95 17.41
C VAL A 290 22.81 6.62 18.14
N CYS A 291 23.32 5.56 17.51
CA CYS A 291 23.56 4.29 18.17
C CYS A 291 24.66 4.45 19.22
N LEU A 292 24.40 4.03 20.46
CA LEU A 292 25.34 4.13 21.58
C LEU A 292 26.61 3.27 21.42
N VAL A 293 26.66 2.39 20.41
CA VAL A 293 27.82 1.52 20.14
C VAL A 293 28.68 2.06 19.01
N CYS A 294 28.09 2.37 17.85
CA CYS A 294 28.84 2.73 16.65
C CYS A 294 28.64 4.18 16.19
N ASN A 295 27.88 4.99 16.94
CA ASN A 295 27.54 6.38 16.61
C ASN A 295 26.82 6.58 15.25
N THR A 296 26.33 5.51 14.61
CA THR A 296 25.54 5.61 13.38
C THR A 296 24.16 6.20 13.69
N PRO A 297 23.59 7.08 12.84
CA PRO A 297 22.26 7.64 13.07
C PRO A 297 21.18 6.57 13.22
N ILE A 298 20.31 6.71 14.23
CA ILE A 298 19.15 5.82 14.37
C ILE A 298 18.10 6.18 13.30
N ASP A 299 17.84 7.48 13.15
CA ASP A 299 16.97 8.05 12.14
C ASP A 299 17.80 8.92 11.19
N ILE A 300 18.03 8.43 9.97
CA ILE A 300 18.83 9.13 8.95
C ILE A 300 18.22 10.49 8.52
N THR A 301 16.97 10.77 8.87
CA THR A 301 16.28 12.03 8.54
C THR A 301 16.49 13.13 9.59
N LYS A 302 16.99 12.78 10.78
CA LYS A 302 17.23 13.73 11.88
C LYS A 302 18.72 14.07 11.99
N PRO A 303 19.08 15.31 12.38
CA PRO A 303 20.48 15.64 12.64
C PRO A 303 20.99 14.93 13.90
N ILE A 304 22.28 14.57 13.91
CA ILE A 304 22.97 14.07 15.10
C ILE A 304 23.16 15.24 16.07
N LYS A 305 22.79 15.05 17.34
CA LYS A 305 23.08 16.01 18.42
C LYS A 305 24.18 15.39 19.30
N PRO A 306 25.46 15.75 19.08
CA PRO A 306 26.53 15.21 19.91
C PRO A 306 26.31 15.62 21.38
N TYR A 307 26.45 14.66 22.30
CA TYR A 307 26.45 14.93 23.72
C TYR A 307 27.56 15.94 24.03
N LYS A 308 27.18 17.12 24.53
CA LYS A 308 28.15 18.06 25.09
C LYS A 308 28.38 17.56 26.52
N GLU A 309 29.56 17.03 26.79
CA GLU A 309 29.97 16.79 28.18
C GLU A 309 29.82 18.10 28.93
N GLU A 310 28.83 18.18 29.82
CA GLU A 310 28.79 19.26 30.78
C GLU A 310 30.08 19.15 31.57
N GLU A 311 30.92 20.19 31.53
CA GLU A 311 32.11 20.27 32.37
C GLU A 311 31.64 20.19 33.82
N VAL A 312 31.64 18.98 34.38
CA VAL A 312 31.36 18.74 35.78
C VAL A 312 32.45 19.46 36.54
N GLY A 313 32.13 20.69 36.97
CA GLY A 313 33.03 21.53 37.71
C GLY A 313 33.63 20.73 38.86
N LYS A 314 34.96 20.65 38.89
CA LYS A 314 35.75 20.07 39.99
C LYS A 314 35.34 20.76 41.29
N LYS A 315 34.29 20.27 41.95
CA LYS A 315 33.99 20.63 43.33
C LYS A 315 34.91 19.79 44.20
N ASP A 316 35.75 20.50 44.95
CA ASP A 316 36.73 19.95 45.87
C ASP A 316 36.10 18.87 46.76
N ILE A 317 36.58 17.64 46.60
CA ILE A 317 36.27 16.53 47.52
C ILE A 317 37.01 16.83 48.82
N VAL A 318 36.30 17.48 49.76
CA VAL A 318 36.73 17.57 51.15
C VAL A 318 36.73 16.15 51.72
N LYS A 319 37.92 15.64 52.05
CA LYS A 319 38.12 14.36 52.72
C LYS A 319 37.49 14.40 54.11
N GLU A 320 36.37 13.71 54.32
CA GLU A 320 35.90 13.40 55.66
C GLU A 320 36.79 12.31 56.29
N PRO A 321 37.13 12.43 57.59
CA PRO A 321 37.95 11.43 58.28
C PRO A 321 37.16 10.13 58.52
N HIS A 322 37.77 9.02 58.09
CA HIS A 322 37.34 7.65 58.34
C HIS A 322 36.99 7.41 59.82
N LYS A 323 35.72 7.13 60.11
CA LYS A 323 35.32 6.48 61.37
C LYS A 323 35.40 4.96 61.18
N ASN A 324 36.25 4.31 61.99
CA ASN A 324 36.37 2.86 62.08
C ASN A 324 35.02 2.23 62.49
N PRO A 325 34.50 1.23 61.75
CA PRO A 325 33.35 0.46 62.17
C PRO A 325 33.74 -0.52 63.29
N LYS A 326 32.95 -0.51 64.37
CA LYS A 326 33.06 -1.46 65.49
C LYS A 326 32.65 -2.86 65.02
N ASN A 327 33.48 -3.86 65.36
CA ASN A 327 33.17 -5.29 65.27
C ASN A 327 31.87 -5.60 66.00
N ASN A 328 30.92 -6.23 65.31
CA ASN A 328 29.83 -6.96 65.93
C ASN A 328 29.98 -8.44 65.53
N ASP A 329 30.27 -9.27 66.53
CA ASP A 329 30.30 -10.72 66.46
C ASP A 329 28.89 -11.28 66.16
N ILE A 330 28.81 -12.20 65.21
CA ILE A 330 27.59 -12.97 64.89
C ILE A 330 27.75 -14.38 65.48
N PRO A 331 26.82 -14.87 66.32
CA PRO A 331 26.91 -16.22 66.87
C PRO A 331 26.43 -17.28 65.87
N LEU A 332 27.25 -18.31 65.67
CA LEU A 332 26.92 -19.56 64.97
C LEU A 332 25.92 -20.37 65.80
N LYS A 333 24.74 -20.66 65.22
CA LYS A 333 23.85 -21.72 65.71
C LYS A 333 24.16 -23.04 64.99
N LYS A 334 24.30 -24.09 65.80
CA LYS A 334 24.35 -25.51 65.41
C LYS A 334 22.97 -26.04 65.07
#